data_AF-A0A4R4VLB4-F1
#
_entry.id   AF-A0A4R4VLB4-F1
#
_cell.length_a   1.000
_cell.length_b   1.000
_cell.length_c   1.000
_cell.angle_alpha   90.00
_cell.angle_beta   90.00
_cell.angle_gamma   90.00
#
_symmetry.space_group_name_H-M   'P 1'
#
loop_
_entity.id
_entity.type
_entity.pdbx_description
1 polymer ?
#
loop_
_entity_poly.entity_id
_entity_poly.type
_entity_poly.pdbx_seq_one_letter_code
_entity_poly.pdbx_strand_id
1 'polypeptide(L)'
;MGRGVRHPGGLRGADMTTARPNGTVSNGTVSNRTVSNGNLSHGDATHGDGVHGTASHAGAPHGGAGDGAGRNRVPDRSGAAGAVRGIGAHVRAVTPTAAQAQADFRALLNVLSRPGVLDTVKRADGPAALAVAAGLADVEVPTSVLTPSGEEHWAQALHLATSAPPAPPETARMVVALRPPSAAEIASLTRGDALHPEHGTRLIAAVETLTPHHQDPGDRNDHGHRRQPGTRDHDDHQGNGDRQGNGGRWGPSGGQAEGVVLVLRGPGVPGVRRVRVTGLPAGVFAALAEANADFPAGVDTFLVAQDGTIAGLPRSTRIEIENGDA
;
A
#
# COMPACT_ATOMS: atom_id res chain seq x y z
N MET A 1 43.21 -30.82 -59.25
CA MET A 1 42.23 -31.88 -59.58
C MET A 1 40.97 -31.56 -58.78
N GLY A 2 39.95 -30.81 -59.25
CA GLY A 2 39.07 -31.00 -60.41
C GLY A 2 38.17 -32.22 -60.17
N ARG A 3 36.84 -32.22 -60.22
CA ARG A 3 35.73 -31.28 -60.53
C ARG A 3 34.43 -32.00 -60.07
N GLY A 4 33.32 -31.29 -59.84
CA GLY A 4 32.01 -31.95 -59.68
C GLY A 4 30.81 -31.05 -59.37
N VAL A 5 30.56 -30.03 -60.19
CA VAL A 5 29.38 -29.14 -60.19
C VAL A 5 28.15 -29.86 -60.77
N ARG A 6 26.93 -29.52 -60.32
CA ARG A 6 25.73 -29.36 -61.18
C ARG A 6 24.55 -28.65 -60.46
N HIS A 7 24.34 -27.38 -60.82
CA HIS A 7 23.02 -26.74 -61.06
C HIS A 7 22.77 -26.79 -62.58
N PRO A 8 21.53 -26.68 -63.14
CA PRO A 8 20.63 -25.49 -63.12
C PRO A 8 19.12 -25.89 -63.11
N GLY A 9 18.10 -25.02 -63.14
CA GLY A 9 18.01 -23.59 -63.42
C GLY A 9 16.58 -23.09 -63.19
N GLY A 10 16.41 -21.77 -63.23
CA GLY A 10 15.13 -21.09 -63.19
C GLY A 10 14.53 -20.84 -64.57
N LEU A 11 13.24 -20.49 -64.59
CA LEU A 11 12.60 -19.76 -65.67
C LEU A 11 11.79 -18.59 -65.10
N ARG A 12 11.97 -17.45 -65.74
CA ARG A 12 11.27 -16.17 -65.55
C ARG A 12 9.93 -16.17 -66.29
N GLY A 13 8.99 -15.39 -65.76
CA GLY A 13 8.21 -14.43 -66.56
C GLY A 13 6.72 -14.75 -66.77
N ALA A 14 5.85 -14.03 -66.06
CA ALA A 14 4.68 -13.39 -66.66
C ALA A 14 4.21 -12.25 -65.74
N ASP A 15 4.25 -11.05 -66.29
CA ASP A 15 3.71 -9.80 -65.80
C ASP A 15 2.19 -9.76 -66.06
N MET A 16 1.40 -9.26 -65.12
CA MET A 16 0.07 -8.68 -65.37
C MET A 16 -0.49 -8.00 -64.10
N THR A 17 -0.21 -6.71 -64.01
CA THR A 17 -1.10 -5.61 -63.59
C THR A 17 -2.51 -5.98 -63.12
N THR A 18 -2.91 -5.57 -61.90
CA THR A 18 -4.10 -4.70 -61.67
C THR A 18 -4.30 -4.30 -60.19
N ALA A 19 -4.62 -3.02 -60.02
CA ALA A 19 -5.44 -2.38 -58.98
C ALA A 19 -4.93 -2.30 -57.51
N ARG A 20 -4.45 -1.10 -57.17
CA ARG A 20 -4.60 -0.50 -55.82
C ARG A 20 -6.09 -0.18 -55.56
N PRO A 21 -6.48 0.00 -54.29
CA PRO A 21 -6.77 1.37 -53.90
C PRO A 21 -6.15 1.78 -52.56
N ASN A 22 -5.85 3.08 -52.50
CA ASN A 22 -5.35 3.84 -51.36
C ASN A 22 -6.39 3.86 -50.22
N GLY A 23 -5.92 3.68 -48.99
CA GLY A 23 -6.64 4.04 -47.76
C GLY A 23 -5.78 4.98 -46.92
N THR A 24 -6.06 6.28 -47.02
CA THR A 24 -5.49 7.34 -46.19
C THR A 24 -6.08 7.25 -44.79
N VAL A 25 -5.26 7.13 -43.74
CA VAL A 25 -5.72 7.21 -42.34
C VAL A 25 -5.76 8.69 -41.95
N SER A 26 -6.98 9.21 -41.72
CA SER A 26 -7.21 10.57 -41.26
C SER A 26 -7.28 10.61 -39.73
N ASN A 27 -6.54 11.53 -39.10
CA ASN A 27 -6.63 11.82 -37.67
C ASN A 27 -8.02 12.38 -37.35
N GLY A 28 -8.87 11.56 -36.74
CA GLY A 28 -10.18 11.97 -36.23
C GLY A 28 -10.07 12.50 -34.80
N THR A 29 -10.30 13.80 -34.64
CA THR A 29 -10.57 14.46 -33.36
C THR A 29 -11.86 13.90 -32.77
N VAL A 30 -11.80 13.24 -31.62
CA VAL A 30 -12.99 12.81 -30.87
C VAL A 30 -13.48 14.00 -30.05
N SER A 31 -14.59 14.59 -30.47
CA SER A 31 -15.29 15.63 -29.72
C SER A 31 -16.20 14.99 -28.67
N ASN A 32 -16.03 15.39 -27.41
CA ASN A 32 -16.77 14.88 -26.26
C ASN A 32 -18.24 15.34 -26.36
N ARG A 33 -19.14 14.42 -26.74
CA ARG A 33 -20.59 14.71 -26.79
C ARG A 33 -21.22 14.28 -25.48
N THR A 34 -21.75 15.26 -24.76
CA THR A 34 -22.61 15.15 -23.58
C THR A 34 -23.69 14.08 -23.78
N VAL A 35 -23.68 13.05 -22.94
CA VAL A 35 -24.79 12.08 -22.86
C VAL A 35 -25.82 12.65 -21.88
N SER A 36 -27.01 12.95 -22.41
CA SER A 36 -28.15 13.43 -21.64
C SER A 36 -28.79 12.28 -20.86
N ASN A 37 -29.13 12.53 -19.59
CA ASN A 37 -29.80 11.59 -18.69
C ASN A 37 -31.17 11.17 -19.26
N GLY A 38 -31.30 9.91 -19.66
CA GLY A 38 -32.58 9.26 -19.91
C GLY A 38 -33.07 8.56 -18.64
N ASN A 39 -34.21 9.00 -18.11
CA ASN A 39 -34.91 8.33 -17.02
C ASN A 39 -35.26 6.89 -17.42
N LEU A 40 -34.75 5.90 -16.66
CA LEU A 40 -35.21 4.53 -16.73
C LEU A 40 -36.48 4.38 -15.89
N SER A 41 -37.59 4.11 -16.58
CA SER A 41 -38.88 3.73 -16.00
C SER A 41 -38.72 2.45 -15.18
N HIS A 42 -39.18 2.46 -13.93
CA HIS A 42 -39.33 1.25 -13.13
C HIS A 42 -40.38 0.34 -13.77
N GLY A 43 -40.02 -0.93 -13.98
CA GLY A 43 -40.96 -1.98 -14.34
C GLY A 43 -41.66 -2.51 -13.09
N ASP A 44 -42.97 -2.63 -13.17
CA ASP A 44 -43.85 -3.23 -12.16
C ASP A 44 -43.39 -4.64 -11.82
N ALA A 45 -43.00 -4.86 -10.56
CA ALA A 45 -42.83 -6.19 -10.00
C ALA A 45 -44.17 -6.61 -9.37
N THR A 46 -44.78 -7.63 -9.96
CA THR A 46 -45.99 -8.27 -9.46
C THR A 46 -45.71 -8.94 -8.11
N HIS A 47 -46.32 -8.44 -7.04
CA HIS A 47 -46.32 -9.11 -5.74
C HIS A 47 -47.26 -10.33 -5.78
N GLY A 48 -46.70 -11.51 -5.49
CA GLY A 48 -47.47 -12.73 -5.23
C GLY A 48 -48.08 -12.72 -3.84
N ASP A 49 -49.32 -13.21 -3.75
CA ASP A 49 -50.13 -13.34 -2.54
C ASP A 49 -49.44 -14.20 -1.47
N GLY A 50 -49.11 -13.55 -0.34
CA GLY A 50 -48.63 -14.19 0.88
C GLY A 50 -49.70 -14.16 1.97
N VAL A 51 -50.17 -15.35 2.32
CA VAL A 51 -51.31 -15.63 3.22
C VAL A 51 -51.11 -15.08 4.63
N HIS A 52 -52.18 -14.47 5.16
CA HIS A 52 -52.33 -14.01 6.54
C HIS A 52 -52.19 -15.15 7.56
N GLY A 53 -51.19 -15.05 8.44
CA GLY A 53 -51.12 -15.81 9.69
C GLY A 53 -51.70 -14.98 10.85
N THR A 54 -52.86 -15.37 11.35
CA THR A 54 -53.47 -14.80 12.55
C THR A 54 -52.81 -15.36 13.81
N ALA A 55 -52.27 -14.49 14.66
CA ALA A 55 -51.87 -14.84 16.03
C ALA A 55 -52.84 -14.19 17.01
N SER A 56 -53.45 -15.00 17.85
CA SER A 56 -54.47 -14.61 18.82
C SER A 56 -53.99 -14.80 20.27
N HIS A 57 -54.42 -13.84 21.11
CA HIS A 57 -54.59 -13.87 22.57
C HIS A 57 -53.38 -13.97 23.53
N ALA A 58 -53.18 -12.90 24.32
CA ALA A 58 -53.51 -12.79 25.77
C ALA A 58 -52.85 -11.48 26.30
N GLY A 59 -53.47 -10.55 27.02
CA GLY A 59 -54.68 -10.59 27.84
C GLY A 59 -54.37 -10.86 29.31
N ALA A 60 -53.71 -9.93 30.02
CA ALA A 60 -53.57 -9.96 31.48
C ALA A 60 -53.35 -8.54 32.07
N PRO A 61 -53.72 -8.28 33.34
CA PRO A 61 -54.58 -7.13 33.67
C PRO A 61 -53.91 -5.96 34.42
N HIS A 62 -54.68 -4.88 34.49
CA HIS A 62 -54.46 -3.69 35.31
C HIS A 62 -54.53 -3.94 36.82
N GLY A 63 -53.62 -3.29 37.54
CA GLY A 63 -53.66 -2.94 38.96
C GLY A 63 -52.42 -2.08 39.22
N GLY A 64 -52.40 -1.02 40.01
CA GLY A 64 -53.30 -0.34 40.93
C GLY A 64 -52.41 0.75 41.56
N ALA A 65 -52.94 1.96 41.73
CA ALA A 65 -52.19 3.11 42.19
C ALA A 65 -51.61 2.92 43.60
N GLY A 66 -50.38 3.38 43.80
CA GLY A 66 -49.73 3.48 45.10
C GLY A 66 -48.77 4.67 45.09
N ASP A 67 -49.22 5.78 45.69
CA ASP A 67 -48.42 6.97 45.95
C ASP A 67 -47.24 6.66 46.88
N GLY A 68 -46.03 6.99 46.44
CA GLY A 68 -44.81 6.83 47.22
C GLY A 68 -43.73 7.77 46.69
N ALA A 69 -43.62 8.95 47.31
CA ALA A 69 -42.61 9.94 47.02
C ALA A 69 -41.19 9.39 47.25
N GLY A 70 -40.52 8.98 46.16
CA GLY A 70 -39.11 8.64 46.13
C GLY A 70 -38.42 9.47 45.05
N ARG A 71 -37.63 10.47 45.45
CA ARG A 71 -36.78 11.24 44.55
C ARG A 71 -35.67 10.32 44.03
N ASN A 72 -35.92 9.63 42.91
CA ASN A 72 -34.87 8.93 42.18
C ASN A 72 -34.00 9.96 41.46
N ARG A 73 -32.90 10.34 42.12
CA ARG A 73 -31.77 11.00 41.50
C ARG A 73 -31.19 9.99 40.49
N VAL A 74 -31.43 10.23 39.20
CA VAL A 74 -30.74 9.55 38.11
C VAL A 74 -29.24 9.70 38.36
N PRO A 75 -28.46 8.61 38.48
CA PRO A 75 -27.02 8.76 38.54
C PRO A 75 -26.57 9.27 37.18
N ASP A 76 -26.00 10.47 37.19
CA ASP A 76 -25.27 11.04 36.06
C ASP A 76 -24.24 9.99 35.61
N ARG A 77 -24.52 9.34 34.47
CA ARG A 77 -23.56 8.49 33.79
C ARG A 77 -22.58 9.40 33.04
N SER A 78 -21.83 10.19 33.80
CA SER A 78 -20.53 10.74 33.38
C SER A 78 -19.46 9.65 33.58
N GLY A 79 -19.69 8.49 32.97
CA GLY A 79 -18.67 7.49 32.70
C GLY A 79 -18.30 7.61 31.22
N ALA A 80 -17.00 7.77 30.92
CA ALA A 80 -16.48 7.83 29.57
C ALA A 80 -16.97 6.65 28.73
N ALA A 81 -18.07 6.85 28.00
CA ALA A 81 -18.63 5.88 27.10
C ALA A 81 -17.75 5.87 25.85
N GLY A 82 -16.81 4.91 25.80
CA GLY A 82 -16.26 4.45 24.53
C GLY A 82 -17.43 3.94 23.69
N ALA A 83 -18.02 4.81 22.88
CA ALA A 83 -19.11 4.45 21.98
C ALA A 83 -18.58 3.35 21.06
N VAL A 84 -19.14 2.15 21.18
CA VAL A 84 -18.86 1.05 20.25
C VAL A 84 -19.27 1.54 18.87
N ARG A 85 -18.29 1.95 18.04
CA ARG A 85 -18.54 2.31 16.65
C ARG A 85 -18.98 1.04 15.93
N GLY A 86 -20.18 1.04 15.37
CA GLY A 86 -20.63 -0.06 14.53
C GLY A 86 -19.77 -0.18 13.27
N ILE A 87 -19.70 -1.39 12.69
CA ILE A 87 -18.86 -1.68 11.51
C ILE A 87 -19.07 -0.71 10.35
N GLY A 88 -20.29 -0.18 10.16
CA GLY A 88 -20.58 0.80 9.12
C GLY A 88 -19.81 2.12 9.24
N ALA A 89 -19.34 2.49 10.44
CA ALA A 89 -18.44 3.64 10.61
C ALA A 89 -17.04 3.34 10.04
N HIS A 90 -16.53 2.13 10.22
CA HIS A 90 -15.24 1.69 9.66
C HIS A 90 -15.31 1.54 8.14
N VAL A 91 -16.41 1.00 7.61
CA VAL A 91 -16.65 0.94 6.15
C VAL A 91 -16.57 2.34 5.55
N ARG A 92 -17.35 3.30 6.07
CA ARG A 92 -17.30 4.69 5.58
C ARG A 92 -15.92 5.34 5.73
N ALA A 93 -15.18 4.98 6.77
CA ALA A 93 -13.85 5.53 7.03
C ALA A 93 -12.78 5.07 6.04
N VAL A 94 -13.03 4.01 5.26
CA VAL A 94 -12.09 3.48 4.26
C VAL A 94 -12.62 3.55 2.83
N THR A 95 -13.92 3.79 2.61
CA THR A 95 -14.49 3.93 1.26
C THR A 95 -14.20 5.31 0.67
N PRO A 96 -13.33 5.43 -0.35
CA PRO A 96 -13.12 6.71 -1.02
C PRO A 96 -14.34 7.11 -1.87
N THR A 97 -14.51 8.40 -2.13
CA THR A 97 -15.41 8.86 -3.20
C THR A 97 -14.80 8.53 -4.57
N ALA A 98 -15.61 8.50 -5.63
CA ALA A 98 -15.09 8.23 -6.98
C ALA A 98 -14.01 9.23 -7.43
N ALA A 99 -14.22 10.53 -7.14
CA ALA A 99 -13.21 11.56 -7.42
C ALA A 99 -11.92 11.33 -6.62
N GLN A 100 -12.05 10.83 -5.39
CA GLN A 100 -10.92 10.52 -4.55
C GLN A 100 -10.13 9.32 -5.07
N ALA A 101 -10.81 8.21 -5.35
CA ALA A 101 -10.19 7.01 -5.91
C ALA A 101 -9.44 7.31 -7.21
N GLN A 102 -10.01 8.16 -8.08
CA GLN A 102 -9.36 8.57 -9.33
C GLN A 102 -8.12 9.44 -9.10
N ALA A 103 -8.15 10.34 -8.12
CA ALA A 103 -6.99 11.15 -7.76
C ALA A 103 -5.87 10.29 -7.16
N ASP A 104 -6.21 9.40 -6.23
CA ASP A 104 -5.27 8.49 -5.59
C ASP A 104 -4.66 7.53 -6.61
N PHE A 105 -5.46 7.00 -7.55
CA PHE A 105 -4.96 6.14 -8.62
C PHE A 105 -3.87 6.83 -9.45
N ARG A 106 -3.98 8.12 -9.75
CA ARG A 106 -2.91 8.86 -10.45
C ARG A 106 -1.64 8.98 -9.60
N ALA A 107 -1.77 9.25 -8.31
CA ALA A 107 -0.63 9.31 -7.40
C ALA A 107 0.08 7.94 -7.32
N LEU A 108 -0.69 6.85 -7.23
CA LEU A 108 -0.18 5.48 -7.24
C LEU A 108 0.58 5.15 -8.54
N LEU A 109 0.05 5.53 -9.71
CA LEU A 109 0.75 5.38 -10.99
C LEU A 109 2.06 6.20 -11.04
N ASN A 110 2.05 7.42 -10.49
CA ASN A 110 3.24 8.27 -10.46
C ASN A 110 4.36 7.64 -9.61
N VAL A 111 4.04 7.15 -8.41
CA VAL A 111 5.07 6.55 -7.55
C VAL A 111 5.55 5.17 -8.03
N LEU A 112 4.70 4.38 -8.69
CA LEU A 112 5.14 3.12 -9.32
C LEU A 112 6.04 3.38 -10.53
N SER A 113 5.69 4.34 -11.39
CA SER A 113 6.50 4.64 -12.59
C SER A 113 7.82 5.34 -12.27
N ARG A 114 7.98 5.87 -11.05
CA ARG A 114 9.16 6.62 -10.62
C ARG A 114 9.59 6.20 -9.20
N PRO A 115 10.09 4.96 -9.01
CA PRO A 115 10.32 4.40 -7.67
C PRO A 115 11.14 5.31 -6.77
N GLY A 116 10.63 5.56 -5.56
CA GLY A 116 11.21 6.49 -4.57
C GLY A 116 10.83 7.96 -4.73
N VAL A 117 10.09 8.36 -5.76
CA VAL A 117 9.35 9.63 -5.71
C VAL A 117 8.26 9.49 -4.65
N LEU A 118 8.12 10.51 -3.81
CA LEU A 118 7.00 10.61 -2.87
C LEU A 118 5.87 11.40 -3.52
N ASP A 119 4.65 10.94 -3.29
CA ASP A 119 3.42 11.64 -3.68
C ASP A 119 2.42 11.56 -2.51
N THR A 120 1.20 12.05 -2.71
CA THR A 120 0.20 12.11 -1.66
C THR A 120 -1.16 11.58 -2.14
N VAL A 121 -1.74 10.69 -1.34
CA VAL A 121 -3.16 10.30 -1.42
C VAL A 121 -3.95 11.07 -0.38
N LYS A 122 -5.25 11.26 -0.60
CA LYS A 122 -6.06 11.93 0.43
C LYS A 122 -6.21 11.01 1.64
N ARG A 123 -6.05 11.62 2.81
CA ARG A 123 -6.32 10.95 4.08
C ARG A 123 -7.79 10.55 4.18
N ALA A 124 -7.99 9.31 4.60
CA ALA A 124 -9.28 8.83 5.04
C ALA A 124 -9.39 8.93 6.57
N ASP A 125 -10.60 8.78 7.10
CA ASP A 125 -10.82 8.80 8.55
C ASP A 125 -10.28 7.53 9.24
N GLY A 126 -10.00 6.47 8.46
CA GLY A 126 -9.35 5.24 8.88
C GLY A 126 -7.88 5.15 8.47
N PRO A 127 -7.28 3.95 8.51
CA PRO A 127 -5.93 3.71 8.02
C PRO A 127 -5.78 4.10 6.55
N ALA A 128 -4.82 4.98 6.23
CA ALA A 128 -4.61 5.46 4.85
C ALA A 128 -4.33 4.31 3.87
N ALA A 129 -3.58 3.28 4.33
CA ALA A 129 -3.32 2.06 3.57
C ALA A 129 -4.62 1.33 3.14
N LEU A 130 -5.66 1.33 3.97
CA LEU A 130 -6.94 0.72 3.61
C LEU A 130 -7.72 1.56 2.60
N ALA A 131 -7.63 2.88 2.65
CA ALA A 131 -8.29 3.72 1.65
C ALA A 131 -7.68 3.51 0.26
N VAL A 132 -6.35 3.38 0.19
CA VAL A 132 -5.63 2.97 -1.02
C VAL A 132 -6.10 1.59 -1.49
N ALA A 133 -6.16 0.61 -0.58
CA ALA A 133 -6.61 -0.74 -0.91
C ALA A 133 -8.07 -0.76 -1.40
N ALA A 134 -8.96 -0.03 -0.75
CA ALA A 134 -10.37 0.05 -1.11
C ALA A 134 -10.60 0.70 -2.48
N GLY A 135 -9.71 1.59 -2.91
CA GLY A 135 -9.73 2.15 -4.27
C GLY A 135 -9.23 1.20 -5.36
N LEU A 136 -8.58 0.10 -4.98
CA LEU A 136 -7.97 -0.86 -5.90
C LEU A 136 -8.60 -2.26 -5.87
N ALA A 137 -9.27 -2.62 -4.78
CA ALA A 137 -9.84 -3.94 -4.57
C ALA A 137 -11.27 -4.01 -5.11
N ASP A 138 -11.61 -5.19 -5.63
CA ASP A 138 -12.94 -5.53 -6.13
C ASP A 138 -13.20 -7.02 -5.86
N VAL A 139 -14.36 -7.51 -6.33
CA VAL A 139 -14.81 -8.90 -6.16
C VAL A 139 -13.87 -9.96 -6.78
N GLU A 140 -13.00 -9.57 -7.71
CA GLU A 140 -12.06 -10.46 -8.39
C GLU A 140 -10.66 -10.48 -7.73
N VAL A 141 -10.42 -9.62 -6.73
CA VAL A 141 -9.13 -9.50 -6.05
C VAL A 141 -9.21 -10.09 -4.64
N PRO A 142 -8.76 -11.33 -4.42
CA PRO A 142 -8.60 -11.87 -3.08
C PRO A 142 -7.68 -10.99 -2.22
N THR A 143 -8.16 -10.60 -1.04
CA THR A 143 -7.46 -9.68 -0.12
C THR A 143 -7.11 -10.35 1.21
N SER A 144 -5.99 -9.95 1.79
CA SER A 144 -5.65 -10.23 3.19
C SER A 144 -5.27 -8.95 3.89
N VAL A 145 -5.65 -8.79 5.16
CA VAL A 145 -5.26 -7.62 5.96
C VAL A 145 -4.53 -8.11 7.20
N LEU A 146 -3.26 -7.74 7.33
CA LEU A 146 -2.46 -8.03 8.51
C LEU A 146 -2.74 -6.94 9.56
N THR A 147 -3.64 -7.22 10.48
CA THR A 147 -4.04 -6.29 11.55
C THR A 147 -3.19 -6.49 12.81
N PRO A 148 -3.03 -5.44 13.63
CA PRO A 148 -2.77 -5.62 15.05
C PRO A 148 -3.86 -6.48 15.71
N SER A 149 -3.51 -7.16 16.81
CA SER A 149 -4.47 -7.95 17.57
C SER A 149 -5.59 -7.06 18.14
N GLY A 150 -6.85 -7.42 17.89
CA GLY A 150 -8.03 -6.66 18.32
C GLY A 150 -8.51 -5.61 17.30
N GLU A 151 -7.83 -5.50 16.16
CA GLU A 151 -8.18 -4.56 15.08
C GLU A 151 -8.73 -5.27 13.82
N GLU A 152 -9.22 -6.50 13.95
CA GLU A 152 -9.71 -7.34 12.85
C GLU A 152 -10.94 -6.72 12.13
N HIS A 153 -11.64 -5.80 12.80
CA HIS A 153 -12.75 -5.03 12.23
C HIS A 153 -12.34 -4.25 10.96
N TRP A 154 -11.06 -3.93 10.79
CA TRP A 154 -10.53 -3.31 9.58
C TRP A 154 -10.53 -4.23 8.36
N ALA A 155 -10.19 -5.51 8.56
CA ALA A 155 -10.30 -6.52 7.51
C ALA A 155 -11.76 -6.69 7.07
N GLN A 156 -12.67 -6.74 8.06
CA GLN A 156 -14.11 -6.78 7.79
C GLN A 156 -14.61 -5.53 7.07
N ALA A 157 -14.13 -4.34 7.45
CA ALA A 157 -14.50 -3.08 6.81
C ALA A 157 -14.07 -3.04 5.34
N LEU A 158 -12.85 -3.50 5.01
CA LEU A 158 -12.39 -3.61 3.63
C LEU A 158 -13.29 -4.55 2.81
N HIS A 159 -13.53 -5.75 3.33
CA HIS A 159 -14.39 -6.74 2.65
C HIS A 159 -15.79 -6.18 2.38
N LEU A 160 -16.42 -5.55 3.37
CA LEU A 160 -17.77 -4.97 3.21
C LEU A 160 -17.77 -3.77 2.26
N ALA A 161 -16.68 -2.98 2.22
CA ALA A 161 -16.56 -1.82 1.33
C ALA A 161 -16.42 -2.21 -0.14
N THR A 162 -15.76 -3.34 -0.45
CA THR A 162 -15.33 -3.69 -1.81
C THR A 162 -15.91 -5.00 -2.34
N SER A 163 -16.51 -5.81 -1.46
CA SER A 163 -16.85 -7.22 -1.72
C SER A 163 -15.65 -8.10 -2.11
N ALA A 164 -14.42 -7.65 -1.86
CA ALA A 164 -13.21 -8.41 -2.16
C ALA A 164 -13.17 -9.73 -1.36
N PRO A 165 -12.92 -10.89 -1.98
CA PRO A 165 -12.88 -12.16 -1.27
C PRO A 165 -11.76 -12.15 -0.22
N PRO A 166 -12.03 -12.51 1.05
CA PRO A 166 -10.96 -12.67 2.03
C PRO A 166 -10.14 -13.93 1.71
N ALA A 167 -8.82 -13.84 1.82
CA ALA A 167 -7.90 -14.94 1.62
C ALA A 167 -6.73 -14.89 2.62
N PRO A 168 -6.07 -16.02 2.91
CA PRO A 168 -4.79 -16.05 3.59
C PRO A 168 -3.72 -15.23 2.82
N PRO A 169 -2.74 -14.60 3.50
CA PRO A 169 -1.71 -13.78 2.85
C PRO A 169 -0.95 -14.50 1.73
N GLU A 170 -0.77 -15.81 1.85
CA GLU A 170 -0.02 -16.66 0.92
C GLU A 170 -0.73 -16.79 -0.44
N THR A 171 -2.06 -16.64 -0.48
CA THR A 171 -2.88 -16.78 -1.69
C THR A 171 -3.59 -15.50 -2.10
N ALA A 172 -3.50 -14.44 -1.29
CA ALA A 172 -4.10 -13.16 -1.60
C ALA A 172 -3.36 -12.43 -2.74
N ARG A 173 -4.14 -11.84 -3.66
CA ARG A 173 -3.62 -10.98 -4.73
C ARG A 173 -3.32 -9.56 -4.24
N MET A 174 -3.90 -9.17 -3.11
CA MET A 174 -3.58 -7.92 -2.43
C MET A 174 -3.45 -8.18 -0.92
N VAL A 175 -2.33 -7.78 -0.34
CA VAL A 175 -2.11 -7.83 1.10
C VAL A 175 -1.96 -6.41 1.62
N VAL A 176 -2.75 -6.06 2.65
CA VAL A 176 -2.66 -4.76 3.34
C VAL A 176 -2.05 -5.00 4.71
N ALA A 177 -0.83 -4.50 4.94
CA ALA A 177 -0.16 -4.63 6.22
C ALA A 177 -0.40 -3.37 7.07
N LEU A 178 -1.24 -3.49 8.11
CA LEU A 178 -1.50 -2.41 9.10
C LEU A 178 -0.60 -2.49 10.33
N ARG A 179 0.20 -3.55 10.40
CA ARG A 179 1.32 -3.74 11.32
C ARG A 179 2.57 -4.10 10.51
N PRO A 180 3.77 -4.01 11.08
CA PRO A 180 4.97 -4.52 10.44
C PRO A 180 4.80 -6.02 10.11
N PRO A 181 4.89 -6.44 8.83
CA PRO A 181 4.96 -7.85 8.49
C PRO A 181 6.32 -8.42 8.91
N SER A 182 6.38 -9.71 9.18
CA SER A 182 7.65 -10.42 9.36
C SER A 182 8.30 -10.73 8.00
N ALA A 183 9.62 -10.96 7.99
CA ALA A 183 10.32 -11.41 6.79
C ALA A 183 9.73 -12.72 6.24
N ALA A 184 9.26 -13.63 7.11
CA ALA A 184 8.62 -14.87 6.70
C ALA A 184 7.28 -14.63 6.01
N GLU A 185 6.46 -13.70 6.49
CA GLU A 185 5.20 -13.30 5.83
C GLU A 185 5.46 -12.68 4.45
N ILE A 186 6.53 -11.90 4.30
CA ILE A 186 6.93 -11.36 2.98
C ILE A 186 7.38 -12.49 2.05
N ALA A 187 8.21 -13.41 2.55
CA ALA A 187 8.73 -14.54 1.77
C ALA A 187 7.63 -15.52 1.32
N SER A 188 6.50 -15.59 2.04
CA SER A 188 5.37 -16.44 1.69
C SER A 188 4.38 -15.81 0.70
N LEU A 189 4.53 -14.53 0.34
CA LEU A 189 3.63 -13.89 -0.62
C LEU A 189 3.76 -14.51 -2.01
N THR A 190 2.64 -14.67 -2.70
CA THR A 190 2.64 -15.14 -4.09
C THR A 190 3.36 -14.14 -4.97
N ARG A 191 4.36 -14.57 -5.74
CA ARG A 191 5.15 -13.69 -6.63
C ARG A 191 4.66 -13.68 -8.08
N GLY A 192 3.69 -14.53 -8.40
CA GLY A 192 3.43 -14.93 -9.78
C GLY A 192 4.59 -15.73 -10.36
N ASP A 193 4.60 -15.90 -11.68
CA ASP A 193 5.65 -16.61 -12.39
C ASP A 193 6.08 -15.86 -13.66
N ALA A 194 6.98 -16.46 -14.44
CA ALA A 194 7.50 -15.83 -15.65
C ALA A 194 6.44 -15.61 -16.75
N LEU A 195 5.40 -16.45 -16.79
CA LEU A 195 4.31 -16.39 -17.77
C LEU A 195 3.13 -15.55 -17.28
N HIS A 196 2.89 -15.53 -15.97
CA HIS A 196 1.80 -14.81 -15.32
C HIS A 196 2.31 -13.93 -14.17
N PRO A 197 3.18 -12.94 -14.44
CA PRO A 197 3.70 -12.05 -13.40
C PRO A 197 2.58 -11.23 -12.73
N GLU A 198 1.49 -10.94 -13.43
CA GLU A 198 0.31 -10.24 -12.92
C GLU A 198 -0.42 -10.99 -11.79
N HIS A 199 -0.11 -12.27 -11.58
CA HIS A 199 -0.63 -13.04 -10.46
C HIS A 199 0.16 -12.83 -9.16
N GLY A 200 1.24 -12.05 -9.19
CA GLY A 200 1.97 -11.63 -7.98
C GLY A 200 1.13 -10.75 -7.06
N THR A 201 1.32 -10.93 -5.76
CA THR A 201 0.67 -10.16 -4.71
C THR A 201 1.09 -8.69 -4.81
N ARG A 202 0.12 -7.79 -4.66
CA ARG A 202 0.36 -6.38 -4.38
C ARG A 202 0.37 -6.16 -2.87
N LEU A 203 1.48 -5.66 -2.34
CA LEU A 203 1.60 -5.30 -0.92
C LEU A 203 1.29 -3.81 -0.74
N ILE A 204 0.41 -3.48 0.20
CA ILE A 204 0.17 -2.10 0.66
C ILE A 204 0.53 -2.06 2.14
N ALA A 205 1.71 -1.53 2.47
CA ALA A 205 2.25 -1.54 3.81
C ALA A 205 2.13 -0.16 4.47
N ALA A 206 1.49 -0.11 5.63
CA ALA A 206 1.47 1.05 6.47
C ALA A 206 2.88 1.32 7.03
N VAL A 207 3.29 2.58 6.99
CA VAL A 207 4.56 3.07 7.55
C VAL A 207 4.26 4.27 8.44
N GLU A 208 5.19 4.62 9.33
CA GLU A 208 5.00 5.80 10.18
C GLU A 208 5.24 7.09 9.40
N THR A 209 6.39 7.19 8.73
CA THR A 209 6.76 8.34 7.88
C THR A 209 7.60 7.92 6.67
N LEU A 210 7.49 8.71 5.60
CA LEU A 210 8.30 8.63 4.38
C LEU A 210 8.96 9.98 4.12
N THR A 211 10.27 10.00 3.97
CA THR A 211 11.01 11.24 3.65
C THR A 211 12.06 10.99 2.58
N PRO A 212 12.31 11.96 1.66
CA PRO A 212 13.48 11.89 0.80
C PRO A 212 14.73 11.85 1.66
N HIS A 213 15.70 11.01 1.29
CA HIS A 213 16.99 10.98 1.96
C HIS A 213 18.05 11.56 1.03
N HIS A 214 18.64 12.68 1.45
CA HIS A 214 19.80 13.26 0.77
C HIS A 214 21.05 12.84 1.53
N GLN A 215 21.97 12.16 0.85
CA GLN A 215 23.32 11.98 1.39
C GLN A 215 24.00 13.34 1.41
N ASP A 216 24.51 13.74 2.58
CA ASP A 216 25.36 14.92 2.68
C ASP A 216 26.65 14.66 1.89
N PRO A 217 27.06 15.50 0.92
CA PRO A 217 28.25 15.27 0.11
C PRO A 217 29.57 15.05 0.90
N GLY A 218 29.59 15.32 2.21
CA GLY A 218 30.75 15.12 3.09
C GLY A 218 30.98 13.70 3.62
N ASP A 219 30.01 12.77 3.50
CA ASP A 219 30.08 11.45 4.16
C ASP A 219 30.65 10.33 3.26
N ARG A 220 31.36 10.72 2.19
CA ARG A 220 32.25 9.77 1.52
C ARG A 220 33.38 9.48 2.49
N ASN A 221 33.31 8.31 3.13
CA ASN A 221 34.42 7.70 3.84
C ASN A 221 35.65 7.64 2.92
N ASP A 222 36.41 8.73 2.91
CA ASP A 222 37.77 8.78 2.42
C ASP A 222 38.59 8.00 3.46
N HIS A 223 38.67 6.68 3.27
CA HIS A 223 39.73 5.85 3.85
C HIS A 223 41.08 6.20 3.18
N GLY A 224 41.37 7.49 3.09
CA GLY A 224 42.61 8.06 2.61
C GLY A 224 43.67 7.85 3.67
N HIS A 225 44.68 7.06 3.31
CA HIS A 225 45.95 6.93 4.02
C HIS A 225 46.51 8.30 4.42
N ARG A 226 46.23 8.75 5.66
CA ARG A 226 46.96 9.87 6.26
C ARG A 226 48.34 9.39 6.65
N ARG A 227 49.32 9.83 5.86
CA ARG A 227 50.75 9.80 6.22
C ARG A 227 50.94 10.57 7.53
N GLN A 228 51.60 9.92 8.48
CA GLN A 228 52.12 10.57 9.69
C GLN A 228 53.16 11.62 9.32
N PRO A 229 53.25 12.70 10.11
CA PRO A 229 54.56 13.18 10.50
C PRO A 229 54.67 13.49 12.00
N GLY A 230 55.72 12.93 12.60
CA GLY A 230 56.64 13.71 13.42
C GLY A 230 56.24 14.01 14.87
N THR A 231 56.75 13.17 15.76
CA THR A 231 57.07 13.39 17.18
C THR A 231 57.32 14.85 17.60
N ARG A 232 56.78 15.22 18.77
CA ARG A 232 57.52 15.96 19.80
C ARG A 232 56.81 15.84 21.16
N ASP A 233 57.63 15.50 22.14
CA ASP A 233 57.35 15.34 23.56
C ASP A 233 56.77 16.62 24.18
N HIS A 234 55.95 16.48 25.23
CA HIS A 234 56.06 17.26 26.48
C HIS A 234 55.15 16.66 27.58
N ASP A 235 55.69 16.71 28.78
CA ASP A 235 55.32 16.00 30.01
C ASP A 235 54.01 16.44 30.71
N ASP A 236 53.52 15.50 31.53
CA ASP A 236 52.92 15.64 32.86
C ASP A 236 51.82 16.69 33.15
N HIS A 237 50.65 16.22 33.60
CA HIS A 237 50.21 16.39 35.00
C HIS A 237 48.89 15.66 35.32
N GLN A 238 48.88 15.09 36.53
CA GLN A 238 47.81 14.33 37.17
C GLN A 238 46.61 15.20 37.58
N GLY A 239 45.43 14.59 37.66
CA GLY A 239 44.24 15.21 38.28
C GLY A 239 43.10 14.23 38.50
N ASN A 240 43.11 13.59 39.67
CA ASN A 240 42.03 12.76 40.23
C ASN A 240 40.78 13.60 40.57
N GLY A 241 39.58 13.03 40.47
CA GLY A 241 38.36 13.72 40.89
C GLY A 241 37.07 12.93 40.69
N ASP A 242 36.79 12.01 41.61
CA ASP A 242 35.45 11.44 41.84
C ASP A 242 34.39 12.55 42.05
N ARG A 243 33.18 12.36 41.51
CA ARG A 243 31.93 12.68 42.23
C ARG A 243 30.68 12.12 41.55
N GLN A 244 29.83 11.62 42.43
CA GLN A 244 28.56 10.93 42.24
C GLN A 244 27.45 11.88 41.77
N GLY A 245 26.42 11.30 41.15
CA GLY A 245 25.39 12.02 40.40
C GLY A 245 24.27 12.67 41.20
N ASN A 246 23.29 13.23 40.46
CA ASN A 246 21.89 13.33 40.85
C ASN A 246 21.04 13.78 39.64
N GLY A 247 19.92 13.10 39.42
CA GLY A 247 18.62 13.73 39.10
C GLY A 247 18.52 14.58 37.83
N GLY A 248 18.55 13.94 36.66
CA GLY A 248 18.16 14.55 35.38
C GLY A 248 16.83 14.00 34.89
N ARG A 249 15.74 14.71 35.21
CA ARG A 249 14.46 14.76 34.49
C ARG A 249 14.51 14.15 33.07
N TRP A 250 13.77 13.08 32.81
CA TRP A 250 13.47 12.61 31.46
C TRP A 250 12.59 13.67 30.77
N GLY A 251 13.23 14.70 30.23
CA GLY A 251 12.67 15.47 29.12
C GLY A 251 12.74 14.61 27.85
N PRO A 252 11.91 14.88 26.83
CA PRO A 252 11.94 14.10 25.60
C PRO A 252 13.29 14.32 24.93
N SER A 253 14.21 13.39 25.12
CA SER A 253 15.30 13.20 24.16
C SER A 253 14.63 12.76 22.88
N GLY A 254 14.41 13.73 21.97
CA GLY A 254 13.91 13.49 20.63
C GLY A 254 14.92 12.69 19.83
N GLY A 255 15.03 11.40 20.12
CA GLY A 255 15.59 10.44 19.19
C GLY A 255 14.65 10.40 18.00
N GLN A 256 15.12 10.84 16.84
CA GLN A 256 14.49 10.44 15.59
C GLN A 256 14.43 8.91 15.63
N ALA A 257 13.23 8.33 15.55
CA ALA A 257 13.10 6.90 15.36
C ALA A 257 13.95 6.53 14.13
N GLU A 258 15.00 5.74 14.33
CA GLU A 258 16.01 5.46 13.31
C GLU A 258 15.32 4.68 12.17
N GLY A 259 14.99 5.39 11.10
CA GLY A 259 14.31 4.82 9.93
C GLY A 259 15.28 4.15 8.97
N VAL A 260 14.81 3.10 8.29
CA VAL A 260 15.56 2.40 7.26
C VAL A 260 15.72 3.30 6.03
N VAL A 261 16.95 3.48 5.56
CA VAL A 261 17.24 4.19 4.32
C VAL A 261 17.33 3.19 3.17
N LEU A 262 16.40 3.28 2.23
CA LEU A 262 16.38 2.48 1.02
C LEU A 262 17.13 3.20 -0.09
N VAL A 263 18.05 2.50 -0.75
CA VAL A 263 18.75 2.93 -1.96
C VAL A 263 18.09 2.23 -3.15
N LEU A 264 17.47 3.01 -4.01
CA LEU A 264 16.61 2.53 -5.09
C LEU A 264 17.26 2.77 -6.45
N ARG A 265 17.21 1.75 -7.30
CA ARG A 265 17.67 1.79 -8.70
C ARG A 265 16.73 1.00 -9.60
N GLY A 266 16.78 1.25 -10.90
CA GLY A 266 16.00 0.52 -11.90
C GLY A 266 15.16 1.44 -12.80
N PRO A 267 14.21 0.86 -13.56
CA PRO A 267 13.32 1.64 -14.42
C PRO A 267 12.60 2.76 -13.64
N GLY A 268 12.54 3.97 -14.23
CA GLY A 268 11.92 5.13 -13.57
C GLY A 268 12.80 5.85 -12.53
N VAL A 269 14.01 5.34 -12.27
CA VAL A 269 14.98 5.95 -11.35
C VAL A 269 16.22 6.42 -12.11
N PRO A 270 16.36 7.73 -12.40
CA PRO A 270 17.60 8.28 -12.94
C PRO A 270 18.74 8.14 -11.90
N GLY A 271 19.67 7.23 -12.14
CA GLY A 271 20.81 6.98 -11.26
C GLY A 271 20.41 6.26 -9.96
N VAL A 272 20.28 7.02 -8.88
CA VAL A 272 19.96 6.53 -7.53
C VAL A 272 18.95 7.45 -6.89
N ARG A 273 17.97 6.88 -6.21
CA ARG A 273 17.09 7.62 -5.31
C ARG A 273 17.14 6.98 -3.92
N ARG A 274 17.08 7.82 -2.89
CA ARG A 274 17.04 7.33 -1.51
C ARG A 274 15.79 7.82 -0.79
N VAL A 275 15.16 6.91 -0.08
CA VAL A 275 13.96 7.17 0.72
C VAL A 275 14.20 6.61 2.10
N ARG A 276 13.96 7.43 3.12
CA ARG A 276 13.92 6.97 4.51
C ARG A 276 12.50 6.57 4.85
N VAL A 277 12.37 5.38 5.43
CA VAL A 277 11.12 4.76 5.87
C VAL A 277 11.20 4.48 7.37
N THR A 278 10.17 4.86 8.11
CA THR A 278 10.04 4.53 9.55
C THR A 278 8.83 3.64 9.78
N GLY A 279 8.82 2.88 10.88
CA GLY A 279 7.72 1.96 11.21
C GLY A 279 7.81 0.57 10.55
N LEU A 280 8.82 0.28 9.73
CA LEU A 280 9.10 -1.06 9.21
C LEU A 280 10.57 -1.44 9.43
N PRO A 281 10.88 -2.68 9.88
CA PRO A 281 12.24 -3.12 10.10
C PRO A 281 12.97 -3.41 8.79
N ALA A 282 14.32 -3.34 8.81
CA ALA A 282 15.18 -3.61 7.65
C ALA A 282 14.90 -4.99 7.01
N GLY A 283 14.67 -6.01 7.83
CA GLY A 283 14.36 -7.37 7.38
C GLY A 283 13.13 -7.48 6.46
N VAL A 284 12.16 -6.57 6.54
CA VAL A 284 11.02 -6.52 5.60
C VAL A 284 11.49 -6.15 4.21
N PHE A 285 12.35 -5.14 4.09
CA PHE A 285 12.88 -4.69 2.81
C PHE A 285 13.89 -5.66 2.22
N ALA A 286 14.69 -6.33 3.06
CA ALA A 286 15.56 -7.41 2.64
C ALA A 286 14.73 -8.57 2.05
N ALA A 287 13.68 -9.01 2.75
CA ALA A 287 12.78 -10.05 2.25
C ALA A 287 12.07 -9.63 0.95
N LEU A 288 11.70 -8.35 0.82
CA LEU A 288 11.10 -7.83 -0.41
C LEU A 288 12.10 -7.82 -1.58
N ALA A 289 13.37 -7.46 -1.32
CA ALA A 289 14.42 -7.50 -2.33
C ALA A 289 14.66 -8.94 -2.83
N GLU A 290 14.70 -9.91 -1.92
CA GLU A 290 14.80 -11.35 -2.25
C GLU A 290 13.57 -11.84 -3.02
N ALA A 291 12.37 -11.46 -2.59
CA ALA A 291 11.14 -11.78 -3.32
C ALA A 291 11.18 -11.24 -4.76
N ASN A 292 11.83 -10.10 -4.99
CA ASN A 292 11.90 -9.44 -6.29
C ASN A 292 13.18 -9.74 -7.09
N ALA A 293 14.00 -10.70 -6.65
CA ALA A 293 15.26 -11.03 -7.32
C ALA A 293 15.07 -11.65 -8.72
N ASP A 294 13.98 -12.40 -8.93
CA ASP A 294 13.71 -13.19 -10.15
C ASP A 294 12.66 -12.54 -11.06
N PHE A 295 12.97 -11.36 -11.61
CA PHE A 295 12.07 -10.68 -12.57
C PHE A 295 11.73 -11.60 -13.78
N PRO A 296 10.46 -11.69 -14.23
CA PRO A 296 9.34 -10.78 -13.94
C PRO A 296 8.45 -11.15 -12.75
N ALA A 297 8.73 -12.25 -12.05
CA ALA A 297 8.03 -12.58 -10.82
C ALA A 297 8.41 -11.58 -9.72
N GLY A 298 7.47 -11.29 -8.82
CA GLY A 298 7.70 -10.44 -7.65
C GLY A 298 6.43 -9.83 -7.07
N VAL A 299 6.65 -8.98 -6.08
CA VAL A 299 5.64 -8.25 -5.31
C VAL A 299 5.78 -6.76 -5.62
N ASP A 300 4.69 -6.15 -6.10
CA ASP A 300 4.62 -4.70 -6.26
C ASP A 300 4.15 -4.09 -4.94
N THR A 301 4.94 -3.17 -4.39
CA THR A 301 4.69 -2.63 -3.04
C THR A 301 4.36 -1.14 -3.07
N PHE A 302 3.36 -0.75 -2.28
CA PHE A 302 3.09 0.63 -1.89
C PHE A 302 3.40 0.80 -0.40
N LEU A 303 4.22 1.79 -0.06
CA LEU A 303 4.42 2.26 1.30
C LEU A 303 3.48 3.45 1.53
N VAL A 304 2.69 3.42 2.59
CA VAL A 304 1.64 4.42 2.85
C VAL A 304 1.75 4.93 4.29
N ALA A 305 2.11 6.20 4.44
CA ALA A 305 2.08 6.88 5.74
C ALA A 305 0.66 7.34 6.08
N GLN A 306 0.35 7.44 7.38
CA GLN A 306 -1.00 7.84 7.83
C GLN A 306 -1.35 9.29 7.48
N ASP A 307 -0.35 10.13 7.18
CA ASP A 307 -0.54 11.49 6.66
C ASP A 307 -0.90 11.54 5.16
N GLY A 308 -0.94 10.39 4.49
CA GLY A 308 -1.25 10.26 3.07
C GLY A 308 -0.02 10.24 2.17
N THR A 309 1.19 10.43 2.70
CA THR A 309 2.42 10.30 1.90
C THR A 309 2.59 8.88 1.42
N ILE A 310 2.91 8.69 0.15
CA ILE A 310 3.11 7.36 -0.47
C ILE A 310 4.42 7.24 -1.23
N ALA A 311 4.94 6.02 -1.32
CA ALA A 311 6.03 5.63 -2.20
C ALA A 311 5.73 4.29 -2.87
N GLY A 312 6.17 4.13 -4.12
CA GLY A 312 6.04 2.89 -4.89
C GLY A 312 7.37 2.16 -4.98
N LEU A 313 7.33 0.84 -4.80
CA LEU A 313 8.42 -0.11 -5.02
C LEU A 313 7.91 -1.24 -5.94
N PRO A 314 7.82 -1.01 -7.26
CA PRO A 314 7.55 -2.07 -8.22
C PRO A 314 8.58 -3.18 -8.13
N ARG A 315 8.19 -4.40 -8.50
CA ARG A 315 9.05 -5.60 -8.49
C ARG A 315 10.36 -5.48 -9.29
N SER A 316 10.45 -4.56 -10.24
CA SER A 316 11.66 -4.30 -11.02
C SER A 316 12.65 -3.35 -10.33
N THR A 317 12.26 -2.77 -9.19
CA THR A 317 13.10 -1.85 -8.40
C THR A 317 14.13 -2.66 -7.63
N ARG A 318 15.41 -2.35 -7.83
CA ARG A 318 16.48 -2.88 -6.97
C ARG A 318 16.51 -2.08 -5.68
N ILE A 319 16.45 -2.79 -4.56
CA ILE A 319 16.42 -2.24 -3.21
C ILE A 319 17.71 -2.67 -2.50
N GLU A 320 18.49 -1.70 -2.05
CA GLU A 320 19.60 -1.90 -1.11
C GLU A 320 19.29 -1.13 0.18
N ILE A 321 19.76 -1.61 1.33
CA ILE A 321 19.56 -0.97 2.64
C ILE A 321 20.86 -0.28 3.04
N GLU A 322 20.80 1.02 3.34
CA GLU A 322 21.99 1.81 3.72
C GLU A 322 22.27 1.75 5.22
N ASN A 323 21.25 1.89 6.07
CA ASN A 323 21.39 1.98 7.54
C ASN A 323 20.39 1.07 8.27
N GLY A 324 20.52 -0.25 8.13
CA GLY A 324 19.72 -1.20 8.89
C GLY A 324 20.54 -2.43 9.23
N ASP A 325 20.60 -2.79 10.51
CA ASP A 325 21.21 -4.06 10.94
C ASP A 325 20.43 -5.22 10.30
N ALA A 326 21.17 -6.13 9.65
CA ALA A 326 20.66 -7.35 9.03
C ALA A 326 20.39 -8.44 10.07
#